data_AF-A0A6V7IM44-F1
#
_entry.id   AF-A0A6V7IM44-F1
#
_cell.length_a   1.000
_cell.length_b   1.000
_cell.length_c   1.000
_cell.angle_alpha   90.00
_cell.angle_beta   90.00
_cell.angle_gamma   90.00
#
_symmetry.space_group_name_H-M   'P 1'
#
loop_
_entity.id
_entity.type
_entity.pdbx_description
1 polymer ?
#
loop_
_entity_poly.entity_id
_entity_poly.type
_entity_poly.pdbx_seq_one_letter_code
_entity_poly.pdbx_strand_id
1 'polypeptide(L)'
;YESTITAQFFGHTHFDEFEVFYDSSNSTRAISIAYVGPSVTPYWNLNPGYRIYYVDADGDDSTRLVVDHETWIMNLTEANLNDAPVWRKSYRAREAYQMKSLLPQEWDSFIHKMMKNSSTFDMYY
;
A
#
# COMPACT_ATOMS: atom_id res chain seq x y z
N TYR A 1 -21.75 -5.00 2.71
CA TYR A 1 -21.37 -4.86 1.28
C TYR A 1 -19.94 -5.36 1.01
N GLU A 2 -19.41 -6.28 1.82
CA GLU A 2 -18.06 -6.84 1.63
C GLU A 2 -17.90 -7.58 0.28
N SER A 3 -18.98 -8.12 -0.28
CA SER A 3 -18.98 -8.77 -1.59
C SER A 3 -19.07 -7.79 -2.77
N THR A 4 -19.19 -6.49 -2.51
CA THR A 4 -19.36 -5.45 -3.54
C THR A 4 -18.21 -4.46 -3.54
N ILE A 5 -17.70 -4.09 -2.36
CA ILE A 5 -16.57 -3.16 -2.24
C ILE A 5 -15.27 -3.95 -2.45
N THR A 6 -14.44 -3.55 -3.41
CA THR A 6 -13.25 -4.30 -3.81
C THR A 6 -11.94 -3.67 -3.32
N ALA A 7 -11.93 -2.38 -3.01
CA ALA A 7 -10.86 -1.65 -2.33
C ALA A 7 -11.35 -0.27 -1.86
N GLN A 8 -10.61 0.34 -0.93
CA GLN A 8 -10.82 1.72 -0.49
C GLN A 8 -9.50 2.49 -0.59
N PHE A 9 -9.56 3.79 -0.93
CA PHE A 9 -8.37 4.61 -1.17
C PHE A 9 -8.49 5.94 -0.43
N PHE A 10 -7.48 6.24 0.38
CA PHE A 10 -7.39 7.42 1.22
C PHE A 10 -6.00 8.07 1.12
N GLY A 11 -5.84 9.19 1.82
CA GLY A 11 -4.59 9.91 1.96
C GLY A 11 -4.55 10.59 3.32
N HIS A 12 -4.24 11.89 3.36
CA HIS A 12 -4.23 12.74 4.57
C HIS A 12 -3.11 12.44 5.58
N THR A 13 -2.78 11.18 5.88
CA THR A 13 -1.72 10.86 6.86
C THR A 13 -0.33 11.25 6.37
N HIS A 14 -0.17 11.34 5.04
CA HIS A 14 1.07 11.56 4.30
C HIS A 14 2.02 10.37 4.23
N PHE A 15 1.76 9.31 5.01
CA PHE A 15 2.57 8.09 5.06
C PHE A 15 2.03 7.00 4.12
N ASP A 16 2.88 6.01 3.84
CA ASP A 16 2.50 4.79 3.11
C ASP A 16 1.95 3.77 4.11
N GLU A 17 0.63 3.67 4.20
CA GLU A 17 -0.05 2.86 5.23
C GLU A 17 -1.26 2.13 4.64
N PHE A 18 -1.86 1.26 5.45
CA PHE A 18 -3.11 0.58 5.13
C PHE A 18 -3.92 0.26 6.39
N GLU A 19 -5.23 0.10 6.24
CA GLU A 19 -6.14 -0.34 7.29
C GLU A 19 -6.89 -1.60 6.86
N VAL A 20 -6.87 -2.63 7.70
CA VAL A 20 -7.63 -3.87 7.49
C VAL A 20 -8.94 -3.80 8.29
N PHE A 21 -10.06 -4.05 7.62
CA PHE A 21 -11.38 -4.08 8.24
C PHE A 21 -11.78 -5.52 8.50
N TYR A 22 -12.43 -5.77 9.63
CA TYR A 22 -12.84 -7.10 10.06
C TYR A 22 -14.36 -7.21 10.17
N ASP A 23 -14.85 -8.44 10.08
CA ASP A 23 -16.25 -8.79 10.32
C ASP A 23 -16.73 -8.31 11.70
N SER A 24 -17.88 -7.63 11.74
CA SER A 24 -18.40 -7.00 12.97
C SER A 24 -18.85 -7.98 14.05
N SER A 25 -19.06 -9.26 13.73
CA SER A 25 -19.56 -10.26 14.67
C SER A 25 -18.51 -10.67 15.71
N ASN A 26 -17.23 -10.78 15.31
CA ASN A 26 -16.16 -11.24 16.18
C ASN A 26 -14.77 -10.68 15.84
N SER A 27 -14.65 -9.84 14.81
CA SER A 27 -13.39 -9.24 14.36
C SER A 27 -12.26 -10.22 14.03
N THR A 28 -12.59 -11.44 13.58
CA THR A 28 -11.57 -12.48 13.28
C THR A 28 -11.30 -12.68 11.80
N ARG A 29 -12.21 -12.28 10.91
CA ARG A 29 -12.08 -12.42 9.45
C ARG A 29 -11.84 -11.05 8.84
N ALA A 30 -10.75 -10.90 8.10
CA ALA A 30 -10.49 -9.69 7.32
C ALA A 30 -11.43 -9.64 6.09
N ILE A 31 -12.14 -8.52 5.91
CA ILE A 31 -13.22 -8.39 4.93
C ILE A 31 -13.04 -7.22 3.94
N SER A 32 -12.18 -6.26 4.25
CA SER A 32 -11.86 -5.15 3.34
C SER A 32 -10.48 -4.58 3.67
N ILE A 33 -9.89 -3.89 2.69
CA ILE A 33 -8.62 -3.17 2.80
C ILE A 33 -8.85 -1.71 2.40
N ALA A 34 -8.27 -0.79 3.17
CA ALA A 34 -8.10 0.60 2.77
C ALA A 34 -6.62 0.90 2.60
N TYR A 35 -6.26 1.48 1.46
CA TYR A 35 -4.91 1.93 1.19
C TYR A 35 -4.77 3.42 1.45
N VAL A 36 -3.70 3.81 2.13
CA VAL A 36 -3.36 5.21 2.38
C VAL A 36 -2.16 5.59 1.51
N GLY A 37 -2.38 6.52 0.59
CA GLY A 37 -1.37 7.11 -0.30
C GLY A 37 -0.31 7.91 0.45
N PRO A 38 1.00 7.79 0.13
CA PRO A 38 1.96 8.78 0.58
C PRO A 38 1.61 10.12 -0.06
N SER A 39 2.14 11.18 0.52
CA SER A 39 1.96 12.51 -0.04
C SER A 39 3.06 12.90 -1.02
N VAL A 40 2.69 13.72 -2.00
CA VAL A 40 3.65 14.40 -2.88
C VAL A 40 4.36 15.54 -2.11
N THR A 41 3.70 16.14 -1.13
CA THR A 41 4.33 17.17 -0.30
C THR A 41 5.40 16.54 0.61
N PRO A 42 6.56 17.18 0.81
CA PRO A 42 7.54 16.69 1.76
C PRO A 42 7.15 17.00 3.22
N TYR A 43 5.94 17.54 3.48
CA TYR A 43 5.52 17.92 4.82
C TYR A 43 5.17 16.69 5.68
N TRP A 44 5.77 16.44 6.83
CA TRP A 44 7.03 17.02 7.31
C TRP A 44 8.13 15.96 7.22
N ASN A 45 9.24 16.33 6.61
CA ASN A 45 10.45 15.52 6.48
C ASN A 45 10.27 14.17 5.77
N LEU A 46 9.51 14.14 4.66
CA LEU A 46 9.34 12.98 3.79
C LEU A 46 9.89 13.25 2.39
N ASN A 47 10.27 12.21 1.67
CA ASN A 47 10.46 12.31 0.22
C ASN A 47 9.09 12.42 -0.47
N PRO A 48 8.93 13.32 -1.45
CA PRO A 48 7.75 13.33 -2.32
C PRO A 48 7.48 11.94 -2.90
N GLY A 49 6.23 11.47 -2.76
CA GLY A 49 5.82 10.14 -3.20
C GLY A 49 4.49 10.15 -3.97
N TYR A 50 4.32 9.21 -4.89
CA TYR A 50 3.02 8.88 -5.49
C TYR A 50 2.86 7.36 -5.62
N ARG A 51 1.62 6.91 -5.83
CA ARG A 51 1.30 5.49 -5.99
C ARG A 51 0.53 5.19 -7.26
N ILE A 52 0.83 4.05 -7.86
CA ILE A 52 0.09 3.46 -8.97
C ILE A 52 -0.54 2.16 -8.48
N TYR A 53 -1.86 2.01 -8.67
CA TYR A 53 -2.58 0.78 -8.41
C TYR A 53 -2.79 0.02 -9.71
N TYR A 54 -2.52 -1.28 -9.68
CA TYR A 54 -2.91 -2.21 -10.73
C TYR A 54 -4.21 -2.85 -10.30
N VAL A 55 -5.26 -2.68 -11.11
CA VAL A 55 -6.60 -3.20 -10.83
C VAL A 55 -6.96 -4.22 -11.90
N ASP A 56 -7.69 -5.25 -11.49
CA ASP A 56 -8.22 -6.26 -12.41
C ASP A 56 -9.03 -5.61 -13.54
N ALA A 57 -8.72 -6.00 -14.77
CA ALA A 57 -9.11 -5.29 -15.98
C ALA A 57 -10.63 -5.36 -16.26
N ASP A 58 -11.12 -4.46 -17.12
CA ASP A 58 -12.51 -4.45 -17.59
C ASP A 58 -12.88 -5.74 -18.33
N GLY A 59 -14.04 -6.31 -17.98
CA GLY A 59 -14.62 -7.49 -18.58
C GLY A 59 -15.81 -8.02 -17.78
N ASP A 60 -16.59 -8.93 -18.36
CA ASP A 60 -17.80 -9.49 -17.75
C ASP A 60 -17.51 -10.26 -16.43
N ASP A 61 -16.32 -10.86 -16.33
CA ASP A 61 -15.85 -11.61 -15.16
C ASP A 61 -14.88 -10.81 -14.26
N SER A 62 -14.79 -9.49 -14.43
CA SER A 62 -13.86 -8.65 -13.68
C SER A 62 -14.16 -8.65 -12.19
N THR A 63 -13.13 -8.93 -11.39
CA THR A 63 -13.22 -8.85 -9.93
C THR A 63 -13.10 -7.42 -9.41
N ARG A 64 -12.58 -6.48 -10.24
CA ARG A 64 -12.28 -5.09 -9.84
C ARG A 64 -11.35 -4.97 -8.62
N LEU A 65 -10.64 -6.06 -8.27
CA LEU A 65 -9.72 -6.07 -7.14
C LEU A 65 -8.42 -5.36 -7.50
N VAL A 66 -7.77 -4.77 -6.50
CA VAL A 66 -6.38 -4.33 -6.62
C VAL A 66 -5.50 -5.57 -6.66
N VAL A 67 -4.81 -5.79 -7.78
CA VAL A 67 -3.94 -6.95 -8.01
C VAL A 67 -2.49 -6.69 -7.59
N ASP A 68 -2.08 -5.42 -7.56
CA ASP A 68 -0.78 -4.96 -7.05
C ASP A 68 -0.77 -3.43 -6.88
N HIS A 69 0.27 -2.89 -6.25
CA HIS A 69 0.58 -1.46 -6.32
C HIS A 69 2.08 -1.17 -6.25
N GLU A 70 2.48 -0.02 -6.81
CA GLU A 70 3.85 0.46 -6.81
C GLU A 70 3.91 1.88 -6.26
N THR A 71 4.80 2.11 -5.30
CA THR A 71 5.09 3.44 -4.76
C THR A 71 6.36 3.97 -5.42
N TRP A 72 6.33 5.22 -5.86
CA TRP A 72 7.43 5.94 -6.47
C TRP A 72 7.80 7.14 -5.62
N ILE A 73 9.09 7.40 -5.47
CA ILE A 73 9.61 8.51 -4.66
C ILE A 73 10.63 9.34 -5.44
N MET A 74 10.73 10.61 -5.09
CA MET A 74 11.82 11.48 -5.49
C MET A 74 12.72 11.73 -4.27
N ASN A 75 13.98 11.31 -4.34
CA ASN A 75 14.94 11.60 -3.27
C ASN A 75 15.23 13.11 -3.25
N LEU A 76 14.68 13.80 -2.26
CA LEU A 76 14.75 15.25 -2.17
C LEU A 76 16.19 15.75 -1.94
N THR A 77 17.00 14.99 -1.19
CA THR A 77 18.42 15.29 -0.97
C THR A 77 19.19 15.25 -2.29
N GLU A 78 19.03 14.18 -3.07
CA GLU A 78 19.70 14.04 -4.36
C GLU A 78 19.21 15.08 -5.38
N ALA A 79 17.90 15.35 -5.41
CA ALA A 79 17.31 16.35 -6.30
C ALA A 79 17.86 17.75 -6.02
N ASN A 80 17.97 18.12 -4.74
CA ASN A 80 18.51 19.43 -4.33
C ASN A 80 20.01 19.56 -4.58
N LEU A 81 20.79 18.48 -4.43
CA LEU A 81 22.23 18.48 -4.70
C LEU A 81 22.55 18.61 -6.19
N ASN A 82 21.72 18.03 -7.05
CA ASN A 82 21.96 17.96 -8.50
C ASN A 82 21.10 18.91 -9.34
N ASP A 83 20.20 19.66 -8.72
CA ASP A 83 19.18 20.49 -9.39
C ASP A 83 18.36 19.70 -10.43
N ALA A 84 18.09 18.43 -10.14
CA ALA A 84 17.49 17.49 -11.08
C ALA A 84 16.54 16.51 -10.35
N PRO A 85 15.21 16.67 -10.47
CA PRO A 85 14.25 15.78 -9.84
C PRO A 85 14.18 14.44 -10.60
N VAL A 86 14.63 13.35 -9.96
CA VAL A 86 14.52 11.99 -10.51
C VAL A 86 13.57 11.16 -9.65
N TRP A 87 12.49 10.68 -10.28
CA TRP A 87 11.55 9.75 -9.66
C TRP A 87 12.00 8.31 -9.89
N ARG A 88 12.03 7.51 -8.82
CA ARG A 88 12.39 6.10 -8.88
C ARG A 88 11.32 5.26 -8.18
N LYS A 89 11.11 4.03 -8.69
CA LYS A 89 10.25 3.06 -8.02
C LYS A 89 10.88 2.71 -6.68
N SER A 90 10.15 2.96 -5.59
CA SER A 90 10.55 2.59 -4.25
C SER A 90 10.34 1.08 -4.08
N TYR A 91 9.11 0.61 -4.27
CA TYR A 91 8.79 -0.80 -4.17
C TYR A 91 7.52 -1.16 -4.96
N ARG A 92 7.33 -2.47 -5.13
CA ARG A 92 6.09 -3.10 -5.58
C ARG A 92 5.59 -4.03 -4.47
N ALA A 93 4.34 -3.89 -4.05
CA ALA A 93 3.85 -4.48 -2.80
C ALA A 93 4.03 -6.00 -2.73
N ARG A 94 3.55 -6.71 -3.75
CA ARG A 94 3.64 -8.19 -3.75
C ARG A 94 5.08 -8.70 -3.78
N GLU A 95 5.96 -8.00 -4.51
CA GLU A 95 7.37 -8.32 -4.61
C GLU A 95 8.09 -8.10 -3.27
N ALA A 96 7.97 -6.90 -2.71
CA ALA A 96 8.65 -6.51 -1.47
C ALA A 96 8.16 -7.35 -0.27
N TYR A 97 6.85 -7.51 -0.13
CA TYR A 97 6.25 -8.20 1.01
C TYR A 97 6.10 -9.70 0.81
N GLN A 98 6.46 -10.22 -0.38
CA GLN A 98 6.34 -11.62 -0.77
C GLN A 98 4.90 -12.14 -0.66
N MET A 99 3.93 -11.31 -1.05
CA MET A 99 2.50 -11.59 -0.94
C MET A 99 1.95 -12.22 -2.22
N LYS A 100 1.12 -13.27 -2.09
CA LYS A 100 0.54 -13.96 -3.24
C LYS A 100 -0.57 -13.17 -3.91
N SER A 101 -1.32 -12.39 -3.14
CA SER A 101 -2.35 -11.45 -3.60
C SER A 101 -2.42 -10.27 -2.63
N LEU A 102 -3.24 -9.27 -2.95
CA LEU A 102 -3.52 -8.15 -2.04
C LEU A 102 -4.91 -8.23 -1.42
N LEU A 103 -5.47 -9.44 -1.31
CA LEU A 103 -6.73 -9.68 -0.59
C LEU A 103 -6.58 -9.31 0.90
N PRO A 104 -7.68 -8.92 1.59
CA PRO A 104 -7.62 -8.51 3.00
C PRO A 104 -6.92 -9.52 3.92
N GLN A 105 -7.09 -10.82 3.68
CA GLN A 105 -6.47 -11.87 4.49
C GLN A 105 -4.94 -11.95 4.33
N GLU A 106 -4.39 -11.56 3.18
CA GLU A 106 -2.95 -11.50 2.99
C GLU A 106 -2.35 -10.32 3.75
N TRP A 107 -3.04 -9.16 3.80
CA TRP A 107 -2.63 -8.01 4.61
C TRP A 107 -2.69 -8.31 6.11
N ASP A 108 -3.75 -8.98 6.58
CA ASP A 108 -3.84 -9.50 7.94
C ASP A 108 -2.66 -10.43 8.28
N SER A 109 -2.34 -11.35 7.37
CA SER A 109 -1.19 -12.26 7.53
C SER A 109 0.14 -11.49 7.57
N PHE A 110 0.27 -10.43 6.77
CA PHE A 110 1.44 -9.56 6.76
C PHE A 110 1.60 -8.80 8.08
N ILE A 111 0.52 -8.27 8.67
CA ILE A 111 0.54 -7.68 10.03
C ILE A 111 1.09 -8.69 11.04
N HIS A 112 0.55 -9.90 11.07
CA HIS A 112 1.01 -10.95 11.98
C HIS A 112 2.47 -11.33 11.76
N LYS A 113 2.97 -11.25 10.52
CA LYS A 113 4.38 -11.46 10.18
C LYS A 113 5.25 -10.33 10.75
N MET A 114 4.85 -9.06 10.57
CA MET A 114 5.55 -7.91 11.14
C MET A 114 5.63 -7.97 12.67
N MET A 115 4.56 -8.40 13.34
CA MET A 115 4.55 -8.57 14.81
C MET A 115 5.58 -9.58 15.34
N LYS A 116 6.04 -10.52 14.50
CA LYS A 116 6.94 -11.61 14.88
C LYS A 116 8.35 -11.49 14.29
N ASN A 117 8.55 -10.60 13.32
CA ASN A 117 9.80 -10.49 12.56
C ASN A 117 10.16 -9.01 12.39
N SER A 118 11.16 -8.55 13.16
CA SER A 118 11.62 -7.16 13.13
C SER A 118 12.10 -6.74 11.75
N SER A 119 12.82 -7.58 11.01
CA SER A 119 13.27 -7.25 9.66
C SER A 119 12.12 -7.04 8.67
N THR A 120 10.97 -7.70 8.89
CA THR A 120 9.77 -7.46 8.06
C THR A 120 9.13 -6.12 8.43
N PHE A 121 9.10 -5.77 9.71
CA PHE A 121 8.62 -4.47 10.18
C PHE A 121 9.55 -3.34 9.71
N ASP A 122 10.87 -3.50 9.83
CA ASP A 122 11.88 -2.52 9.40
C ASP A 122 11.89 -2.29 7.88
N MET A 123 11.39 -3.25 7.10
CA MET A 123 11.19 -3.09 5.65
C MET A 123 9.91 -2.30 5.34
N TYR A 124 8.89 -2.41 6.18
CA TYR A 124 7.63 -1.67 6.05
C TYR A 124 7.79 -0.21 6.50
N TYR A 125 8.52 0.01 7.60
CA TYR A 125 8.75 1.31 8.24
C TYR A 125 9.81 2.14 7.51
#